data_AF-U2E078-F1
#
_entry.id   AF-U2E078-F1
#
_cell.length_a   1.000
_cell.length_b   1.000
_cell.length_c   1.000
_cell.angle_alpha   90.00
_cell.angle_beta   90.00
_cell.angle_gamma   90.00
#
_symmetry.space_group_name_H-M   'P 1'
#
loop_
_entity.id
_entity.type
_entity.pdbx_description
1 polymer ?
#
loop_
_entity_poly.entity_id
_entity_poly.type
_entity_poly.pdbx_seq_one_letter_code
_entity_poly.pdbx_strand_id
1 'polypeptide(L)' 'MATNATDRQNADAPPADNRTRVPVDGGVLVYEARALGRELIGFEDVDSWDALADALAARGHDRGAAFHKPELDAEV' A
#
# COMPACT_ATOMS: atom_id res chain seq x y z
N MET A 1 -40.01 -15.95 -12.33
CA MET A 1 -40.17 -14.53 -12.68
C MET A 1 -39.57 -13.72 -11.53
N ALA A 2 -38.74 -12.72 -11.86
CA ALA A 2 -37.83 -11.95 -11.00
C ALA A 2 -38.51 -11.37 -9.73
N THR A 3 -37.83 -11.15 -8.60
CA THR A 3 -36.87 -10.04 -8.42
C THR A 3 -35.82 -10.30 -7.33
N ASN A 4 -34.57 -10.08 -7.72
CA ASN A 4 -33.37 -9.94 -6.91
C ASN A 4 -33.45 -8.67 -6.04
N ALA A 5 -33.39 -8.78 -4.71
CA ALA A 5 -33.25 -7.63 -3.82
C ALA A 5 -32.56 -8.07 -2.54
N THR A 6 -31.50 -7.35 -2.13
CA THR A 6 -30.63 -7.54 -0.96
C THR A 6 -29.32 -8.27 -1.32
N ASP A 7 -28.23 -7.67 -1.82
CA ASP A 7 -27.67 -6.31 -1.69
C ASP A 7 -27.85 -5.67 -0.29
N ARG A 8 -27.46 -6.39 0.77
CA ARG A 8 -27.25 -5.80 2.11
C ARG A 8 -25.99 -6.34 2.82
N GLN A 9 -25.00 -6.84 2.09
CA GLN A 9 -23.83 -7.46 2.73
C GLN A 9 -22.52 -6.66 2.64
N ASN A 10 -22.47 -5.46 2.04
CA ASN A 10 -21.19 -4.74 1.90
C ASN A 10 -21.26 -3.23 2.14
N ALA A 11 -21.95 -2.79 3.19
CA ALA A 11 -21.99 -1.37 3.55
C ALA A 11 -21.98 -1.13 5.07
N ASP A 12 -21.14 -1.85 5.83
CA ASP A 12 -20.70 -1.40 7.16
C ASP A 12 -19.54 -2.27 7.69
N ALA A 13 -18.37 -2.11 7.10
CA ALA A 13 -17.11 -2.36 7.77
C ALA A 13 -16.11 -1.38 7.15
N PRO A 14 -15.41 -0.50 7.89
CA PRO A 14 -14.22 0.11 7.32
C PRO A 14 -13.32 -1.07 6.93
N PRO A 15 -12.91 -1.22 5.66
CA PRO A 15 -12.07 -2.35 5.28
C PRO A 15 -10.82 -2.27 6.16
N ALA A 16 -10.63 -3.29 7.00
CA ALA A 16 -9.52 -3.38 7.95
C ALA A 16 -8.13 -3.53 7.29
N ASP A 17 -8.02 -3.25 5.99
CA ASP A 17 -6.78 -3.28 5.22
C ASP A 17 -6.89 -2.30 4.04
N ASN A 18 -7.06 -0.99 4.30
CA ASN A 18 -7.09 0.03 3.24
C ASN A 18 -5.66 0.32 2.69
N ARG A 19 -4.85 -0.74 2.60
CA ARG A 19 -3.45 -0.76 2.18
C ARG A 19 -3.38 -1.11 0.70
N THR A 20 -2.95 -0.15 -0.09
CA THR A 20 -2.61 -0.30 -1.50
C THR A 20 -1.16 -0.73 -1.62
N ARG A 21 -0.92 -1.95 -2.10
CA ARG A 21 0.41 -2.49 -2.39
C ARG A 21 0.76 -2.20 -3.85
N VAL A 22 1.91 -1.58 -4.08
CA VAL A 22 2.39 -1.21 -5.41
C VAL A 22 3.73 -1.88 -5.64
N PRO A 23 3.78 -2.97 -6.45
CA PRO A 23 5.04 -3.62 -6.77
C PRO A 23 5.92 -2.70 -7.60
N VAL A 24 7.21 -2.71 -7.28
CA VAL A 24 8.25 -1.90 -7.92
C VAL A 24 9.54 -2.68 -8.07
N ASP A 25 10.45 -2.09 -8.83
CA ASP A 25 11.83 -2.58 -8.87
C ASP A 25 12.42 -2.49 -7.44
N GLY A 26 12.83 -3.64 -6.88
CA GLY A 26 13.40 -3.72 -5.54
C GLY A 26 12.42 -3.93 -4.38
N GLY A 27 11.11 -4.08 -4.63
CA GLY A 27 10.15 -4.56 -3.64
C GLY A 27 8.72 -4.06 -3.82
N VAL A 28 7.95 -3.97 -2.73
CA VAL A 28 6.54 -3.56 -2.74
C VAL A 28 6.33 -2.34 -1.86
N LEU A 29 5.80 -1.25 -2.43
CA LEU A 29 5.41 -0.05 -1.69
C LEU A 29 4.02 -0.23 -1.09
N VAL A 30 3.86 0.01 0.20
CA VAL A 30 2.57 -0.12 0.88
C VAL A 30 2.04 1.26 1.26
N TYR A 31 0.90 1.63 0.69
CA TYR A 31 0.21 2.88 0.94
C TYR A 31 -1.08 2.67 1.72
N GLU A 32 -1.28 3.35 2.83
CA GLU A 32 -2.57 3.38 3.51
C GLU A 32 -3.43 4.55 3.00
N ALA A 33 -4.68 4.26 2.65
CA ALA A 33 -5.64 5.30 2.30
C ALA A 33 -6.14 6.03 3.56
N ARG A 34 -5.81 7.32 3.64
CA ARG A 34 -6.16 8.29 4.68
C ARG A 34 -7.22 9.27 4.16
N ALA A 35 -7.83 10.03 5.07
CA ALA A 35 -8.88 11.00 4.76
C ALA A 35 -8.49 12.07 3.71
N LEU A 36 -7.19 12.35 3.51
CA LEU A 36 -6.67 13.34 2.58
C LEU A 36 -5.81 12.76 1.45
N GLY A 37 -5.75 11.43 1.29
CA GLY A 37 -4.97 10.80 0.22
C GLY A 37 -4.40 9.44 0.58
N ARG A 38 -3.31 9.06 -0.08
CA ARG A 38 -2.59 7.79 0.18
C ARG A 38 -1.26 8.12 0.85
N GLU A 39 -1.05 7.60 2.05
CA GLU A 39 0.18 7.77 2.81
C GLU A 39 1.04 6.51 2.68
N LEU A 40 2.31 6.68 2.27
CA LEU A 40 3.26 5.56 2.24
C LEU A 40 3.57 5.16 3.68
N ILE A 41 3.09 3.99 4.10
CA ILE A 41 3.29 3.47 5.47
C ILE A 41 4.57 2.65 5.60
N GLY A 42 5.04 2.05 4.52
CA GLY A 42 6.32 1.34 4.49
C GLY A 42 6.44 0.44 3.26
N PHE A 43 7.25 -0.60 3.39
CA PHE A 43 7.64 -1.48 2.29
C PHE A 43 7.47 -2.95 2.68
N GLU A 44 7.09 -3.77 1.71
CA GLU A 44 6.99 -5.24 1.79
C GLU A 44 7.95 -5.85 0.75
N ASP A 45 8.46 -7.06 1.00
CA ASP A 45 9.24 -7.85 0.02
C ASP A 45 10.42 -7.08 -0.60
N VAL A 46 11.26 -6.44 0.23
CA VAL A 46 12.35 -5.57 -0.25
C VAL A 46 13.56 -6.41 -0.69
N ASP A 47 13.68 -6.66 -1.99
CA ASP A 47 14.85 -7.29 -2.60
C ASP A 47 16.04 -6.33 -2.78
N SER A 48 15.78 -5.03 -2.98
CA SER A 48 16.84 -4.06 -3.29
C SER A 48 16.46 -2.63 -2.93
N TRP A 49 17.12 -2.10 -1.89
CA TRP A 49 16.93 -0.73 -1.40
C TRP A 49 17.26 0.36 -2.43
N ASP A 50 18.26 0.14 -3.30
CA ASP A 50 18.64 1.11 -4.33
C ASP A 50 17.55 1.22 -5.42
N ALA A 51 17.06 0.07 -5.89
CA ALA A 51 15.95 0.00 -6.84
C ALA A 51 14.64 0.55 -6.25
N LEU A 52 14.36 0.25 -4.97
CA LEU A 52 13.22 0.81 -4.24
C LEU A 52 13.31 2.34 -4.13
N ALA A 53 14.49 2.87 -3.81
CA ALA A 53 14.74 4.30 -3.75
C ALA A 53 14.56 4.96 -5.14
N ASP A 54 15.00 4.32 -6.21
CA ASP A 54 14.76 4.80 -7.57
C ASP A 54 13.26 4.78 -7.92
N ALA A 55 12.54 3.73 -7.55
CA ALA A 55 11.09 3.62 -7.73
C ALA A 55 10.30 4.66 -6.92
N LEU A 56 10.81 5.08 -5.76
CA LEU A 56 10.30 6.20 -4.97
C LEU A 56 10.56 7.53 -5.67
N ALA A 57 11.79 7.76 -6.14
CA ALA A 57 12.17 8.95 -6.88
C ALA A 57 11.33 9.11 -8.17
N ALA A 58 11.11 8.03 -8.90
CA ALA A 58 10.26 7.99 -10.10
C ALA A 58 8.80 8.40 -9.81
N ARG A 59 8.33 8.20 -8.58
CA ARG A 59 7.00 8.61 -8.11
C ARG A 59 6.98 10.01 -7.49
N GLY A 60 8.12 10.70 -7.45
CA GLY A 60 8.26 12.03 -6.85
C GLY A 60 8.44 12.02 -5.33
N HIS A 61 8.77 10.86 -4.75
CA HIS A 61 9.15 10.76 -3.34
C HIS A 61 10.67 10.94 -3.18
N ASP A 62 11.10 11.39 -2.00
CA ASP A 62 12.52 11.48 -1.68
C ASP A 62 13.13 10.07 -1.54
N ARG A 63 14.31 9.85 -2.11
CA ARG A 63 15.04 8.57 -2.02
C ARG A 63 15.32 8.18 -0.57
N GLY A 64 15.54 9.16 0.31
CA GLY A 64 15.72 8.97 1.74
C GLY A 64 14.51 8.36 2.44
N ALA A 65 13.31 8.44 1.85
CA ALA A 65 12.12 7.79 2.39
C ALA A 65 12.24 6.26 2.40
N ALA A 66 13.05 5.68 1.52
CA ALA A 66 13.38 4.25 1.51
C ALA A 66 14.08 3.83 2.82
N PHE A 67 15.01 4.66 3.29
CA PHE A 67 15.88 4.33 4.42
C PHE A 67 15.32 4.75 5.80
N HIS A 68 14.21 5.49 5.81
CA HIS A 68 13.62 6.05 7.03
C HIS A 68 12.28 5.42 7.44
N LYS A 69 11.66 4.63 6.57
CA LYS A 69 10.39 3.98 6.90
C LYS A 69 10.63 2.53 7.34
N PRO A 70 9.83 2.03 8.29
CA PRO A 70 9.90 0.64 8.68
C PRO A 70 9.53 -0.26 7.49
N GLU A 71 10.24 -1.37 7.36
CA GLU A 71 9.77 -2.52 6.60
C GLU A 71 8.53 -3.06 7.34
N LEU A 72 7.38 -3.10 6.65
CA LEU A 72 6.26 -3.89 7.12
C LEU A 72 6.60 -5.33 6.77
N ASP A 73 7.42 -5.96 7.62
CA ASP A 73 7.57 -7.40 7.55
C ASP A 73 6.19 -8.01 7.78
N ALA A 74 5.76 -8.88 6.86
CA ALA A 74 4.54 -9.64 7.00
C ALA A 74 4.75 -10.69 8.11
N GLU A 75 4.85 -10.25 9.36
CA GLU A 75 5.12 -11.12 10.49
C GLU A 75 3.88 -11.98 10.81
N VAL A 76 4.00 -13.24 10.35
CA VAL A 76 3.59 -14.58 10.86
C VAL A 76 2.19 -14.85 11.43
#